data_AF-A0AAJ6UV41-F1
#
_entry.id   AF-A0AAJ6UV41-F1
#
_cell.length_a   1.000
_cell.length_b   1.000
_cell.length_c   1.000
_cell.angle_alpha   90.00
_cell.angle_beta   90.00
_cell.angle_gamma   90.00
#
_symmetry.space_group_name_H-M   'P 1'
#
loop_
_entity.id
_entity.type
_entity.pdbx_description
1 polymer ?
#
loop_
_entity_poly.entity_id
_entity_poly.type
_entity_poly.pdbx_seq_one_letter_code
_entity_poly.pdbx_strand_id
1 'polypeptide(L)'
;MESSSSISRGVPESTIEAVERTLANLKLVETHLLEFLSLANPDVLDEMPPLQRAQSLFMLAKATSTIFALRLRTTGIHPDEHPIKTELERLSLYQDKLEQFINISKEPSQRSTTLNYQAATRFIEHSLPDLTPEQRKSMRDISRGEGSKIKYVERSTHKKRKYDTSEKQSVKAAAQEFLEKAARELFGGNTDGFKGPLIKVDSASDDNPVD
;
A
#
# COMPACT_ATOMS: atom_id res chain seq x y z
N MET A 1 -61.51 -20.62 -21.46
CA MET A 1 -60.10 -20.87 -21.06
C MET A 1 -59.24 -20.59 -22.27
N GLU A 2 -58.98 -19.32 -22.52
CA GLU A 2 -58.20 -18.89 -23.69
C GLU A 2 -57.36 -17.67 -23.32
N SER A 3 -56.18 -17.64 -23.93
CA SER A 3 -55.27 -16.51 -24.05
C SER A 3 -54.39 -16.19 -22.83
N SER A 4 -53.25 -16.86 -22.77
CA SER A 4 -52.04 -16.32 -22.14
C SER A 4 -50.81 -16.44 -23.04
N SER A 5 -51.01 -16.58 -24.36
CA SER A 5 -49.92 -16.82 -25.33
C SER A 5 -49.51 -15.59 -26.15
N SER A 6 -49.80 -14.37 -25.69
CA SER A 6 -49.59 -13.15 -26.47
C SER A 6 -48.39 -12.29 -26.06
N ILE A 7 -47.57 -12.73 -25.09
CA ILE A 7 -46.43 -11.92 -24.58
C ILE A 7 -45.08 -12.32 -25.20
N SER A 8 -44.92 -13.52 -25.76
CA SER A 8 -43.60 -14.08 -26.10
C SER A 8 -43.05 -13.77 -27.51
N ARG A 9 -43.70 -12.93 -28.33
CA ARG A 9 -43.39 -12.86 -29.76
C ARG A 9 -42.20 -11.97 -30.17
N GLY A 10 -41.50 -11.33 -29.22
CA GLY A 10 -40.46 -10.33 -29.53
C GLY A 10 -39.09 -10.54 -28.88
N VAL A 11 -38.97 -11.39 -27.87
CA VAL A 11 -37.74 -11.55 -27.08
C VAL A 11 -37.25 -13.00 -27.21
N PRO A 12 -35.99 -13.25 -27.61
CA PRO A 12 -35.47 -14.60 -27.74
C PRO A 12 -35.52 -15.35 -26.39
N GLU A 13 -35.93 -16.62 -26.40
CA GLU A 13 -35.99 -17.46 -25.18
C GLU A 13 -34.66 -17.48 -24.42
N SER A 14 -33.54 -17.54 -25.14
CA SER A 14 -32.19 -17.50 -24.58
C SER A 14 -31.92 -16.26 -23.72
N THR A 15 -32.54 -15.13 -24.05
CA THR A 15 -32.40 -13.89 -23.28
C THR A 15 -33.25 -13.91 -22.01
N ILE A 16 -34.44 -14.53 -22.06
CA ILE A 16 -35.30 -14.73 -20.88
C ILE A 16 -34.58 -15.64 -19.89
N GLU A 17 -34.07 -16.79 -20.34
CA GLU A 17 -33.30 -17.71 -19.51
C GLU A 17 -32.04 -17.05 -18.90
N ALA A 18 -31.35 -16.21 -19.67
CA ALA A 18 -30.17 -15.49 -19.18
C ALA A 18 -30.52 -14.49 -18.06
N VAL A 19 -31.65 -13.79 -18.19
CA VAL A 19 -32.14 -12.85 -17.18
C VAL A 19 -32.57 -13.60 -15.92
N GLU A 20 -33.33 -14.69 -16.06
CA GLU A 20 -33.75 -15.53 -14.92
C GLU A 20 -32.55 -16.11 -14.17
N ARG A 21 -31.54 -16.62 -14.90
CA ARG A 21 -30.29 -17.11 -14.32
C ARG A 21 -29.55 -15.99 -13.58
N THR A 22 -29.50 -14.80 -14.15
CA THR A 22 -28.85 -13.64 -13.51
C THR A 22 -29.58 -13.24 -12.23
N LEU A 23 -30.91 -13.25 -12.23
CA LEU A 23 -31.73 -12.96 -11.05
C LEU A 23 -31.52 -14.01 -9.95
N ALA A 24 -31.46 -15.30 -10.30
CA ALA A 24 -31.18 -16.37 -9.35
C ALA A 24 -29.79 -16.21 -8.72
N ASN A 25 -28.77 -15.91 -9.53
CA ASN A 25 -27.42 -15.64 -9.04
C ASN A 25 -27.37 -14.40 -8.14
N LEU A 26 -28.11 -13.35 -8.46
CA LEU A 26 -28.16 -12.13 -7.64
C LEU A 26 -28.73 -12.41 -6.24
N LYS A 27 -29.78 -13.24 -6.14
CA LYS A 27 -30.33 -13.68 -4.84
C LYS A 27 -29.30 -14.46 -4.01
N LEU A 28 -28.52 -15.33 -4.66
CA LEU A 28 -27.43 -16.06 -3.99
C LEU A 28 -26.35 -15.09 -3.47
N VAL A 29 -25.95 -14.12 -4.28
CA VAL A 29 -24.98 -13.09 -3.90
C VAL A 29 -25.51 -12.26 -2.73
N GLU A 30 -26.78 -11.86 -2.77
CA GLU A 30 -27.44 -11.13 -1.68
C GLU A 30 -27.36 -11.90 -0.36
N THR A 31 -27.72 -13.19 -0.36
CA THR A 31 -27.67 -14.01 0.87
C THR A 31 -26.25 -14.11 1.43
N HIS A 32 -25.25 -14.40 0.61
CA HIS A 32 -23.86 -14.53 1.07
C HIS A 32 -23.24 -13.19 1.45
N LEU A 33 -23.60 -12.11 0.76
CA LEU A 33 -23.08 -10.79 1.06
C LEU A 33 -23.63 -10.28 2.39
N LEU A 34 -24.91 -10.50 2.68
CA LEU A 34 -25.50 -10.14 3.99
C LEU A 34 -24.86 -10.93 5.13
N GLU A 35 -24.64 -12.23 4.94
CA GLU A 35 -23.90 -13.06 5.90
C GLU A 35 -22.47 -12.54 6.09
N PHE A 36 -21.75 -12.29 5.00
CA PHE A 36 -20.39 -11.75 5.04
C PHE A 36 -20.32 -10.39 5.76
N LEU A 37 -21.25 -9.47 5.46
CA LEU A 37 -21.31 -8.15 6.09
C LEU A 37 -21.62 -8.23 7.58
N SER A 38 -22.43 -9.20 8.02
CA SER A 38 -22.69 -9.43 9.45
C SER A 38 -21.44 -9.85 10.23
N LEU A 39 -20.49 -10.49 9.55
CA LEU A 39 -19.21 -10.94 10.10
C LEU A 39 -18.10 -9.89 9.94
N ALA A 40 -18.24 -8.94 9.02
CA ALA A 40 -17.24 -7.92 8.67
C ALA A 40 -17.21 -6.74 9.66
N ASN A 41 -17.24 -7.04 10.97
CA ASN A 41 -17.08 -6.03 12.01
C ASN A 41 -15.63 -5.53 12.06
N PRO A 42 -15.36 -4.22 12.24
CA PRO A 42 -14.00 -3.68 12.28
C PRO A 42 -13.08 -4.39 13.28
N ASP A 43 -13.58 -4.66 14.48
CA ASP A 43 -12.83 -5.35 15.54
C ASP A 43 -12.45 -6.78 15.13
N VAL A 44 -13.39 -7.49 14.50
CA VAL A 44 -13.18 -8.86 13.99
C VAL A 44 -12.16 -8.85 12.86
N LEU A 45 -12.28 -7.90 11.93
CA LEU A 45 -11.33 -7.74 10.83
C LEU A 45 -9.93 -7.45 11.37
N ASP A 46 -9.80 -6.69 12.46
CA ASP A 46 -8.53 -6.34 13.08
C ASP A 46 -7.83 -7.49 13.81
N GLU A 47 -8.58 -8.52 14.19
CA GLU A 47 -8.03 -9.77 14.73
C GLU A 47 -7.57 -10.74 13.62
N MET A 48 -8.06 -10.57 12.38
CA MET A 48 -7.71 -11.48 11.29
C MET A 48 -6.24 -11.37 10.87
N PRO A 49 -5.57 -12.49 10.50
CA PRO A 49 -4.28 -12.47 9.85
C PRO A 49 -4.24 -11.50 8.66
N PRO A 50 -3.16 -10.71 8.45
CA PRO A 50 -3.13 -9.66 7.43
C PRO A 50 -3.51 -10.14 6.01
N LEU A 51 -3.07 -11.33 5.62
CA LEU A 51 -3.40 -11.89 4.30
C LEU A 51 -4.89 -12.24 4.16
N GLN A 52 -5.49 -12.83 5.21
CA GLN A 52 -6.91 -13.16 5.22
C GLN A 52 -7.77 -11.90 5.26
N ARG A 53 -7.35 -10.88 6.05
CA ARG A 53 -8.00 -9.57 6.10
C ARG A 53 -7.99 -8.90 4.72
N ALA A 54 -6.84 -8.92 4.04
CA ALA A 54 -6.72 -8.37 2.69
C ALA A 54 -7.62 -9.11 1.69
N GLN A 55 -7.72 -10.44 1.78
CA GLN A 55 -8.65 -11.24 0.95
C GLN A 55 -10.11 -10.84 1.18
N SER A 56 -10.56 -10.76 2.43
CA SER A 56 -11.93 -10.36 2.76
C SER A 56 -12.28 -8.97 2.25
N LEU A 57 -11.42 -7.98 2.50
CA LEU A 57 -11.63 -6.60 2.04
C LEU A 57 -11.59 -6.48 0.51
N PHE A 58 -10.69 -7.22 -0.14
CA PHE A 58 -10.63 -7.28 -1.60
C PHE A 58 -11.90 -7.90 -2.19
N MET A 59 -12.40 -8.99 -1.61
CA MET A 59 -13.65 -9.62 -2.02
C MET A 59 -14.83 -8.66 -1.92
N LEU A 60 -14.91 -7.87 -0.83
CA LEU A 60 -15.94 -6.85 -0.66
C LEU A 60 -15.86 -5.75 -1.75
N ALA A 61 -14.66 -5.24 -2.02
CA ALA A 61 -14.45 -4.22 -3.05
C ALA A 61 -14.79 -4.75 -4.45
N LYS A 62 -14.39 -6.00 -4.76
CA LYS A 62 -14.69 -6.68 -6.01
C LYS A 62 -16.20 -6.91 -6.18
N ALA A 63 -16.87 -7.46 -5.17
CA ALA A 63 -18.31 -7.68 -5.18
C ALA A 63 -19.07 -6.37 -5.42
N THR A 64 -18.75 -5.32 -4.67
CA THR A 64 -19.39 -4.00 -4.80
C THR A 64 -19.23 -3.42 -6.22
N SER A 65 -18.01 -3.49 -6.76
CA SER A 65 -17.72 -2.98 -8.10
C SER A 65 -18.42 -3.79 -9.20
N THR A 66 -18.48 -5.12 -9.04
CA THR A 66 -19.20 -6.01 -9.98
C THR A 66 -20.70 -5.79 -9.95
N ILE A 67 -21.32 -5.64 -8.77
CA ILE A 67 -22.75 -5.34 -8.64
C ILE A 67 -23.08 -3.97 -9.25
N PHE A 68 -22.21 -2.98 -9.03
CA PHE A 68 -22.38 -1.67 -9.64
C PHE A 68 -22.23 -1.73 -11.17
N ALA A 69 -21.25 -2.45 -11.70
CA ALA A 69 -21.10 -2.67 -13.14
C ALA A 69 -22.31 -3.41 -13.74
N LEU A 70 -22.88 -4.39 -13.03
CA LEU A 70 -24.11 -5.06 -13.41
C LEU A 70 -25.27 -4.06 -13.50
N ARG A 71 -25.45 -3.20 -12.48
CA ARG A 71 -26.45 -2.13 -12.49
C ARG A 71 -26.31 -1.24 -13.72
N LEU A 72 -25.10 -0.79 -14.05
CA LEU A 72 -24.85 0.03 -15.25
C LEU A 72 -25.33 -0.68 -16.52
N ARG A 73 -24.99 -1.96 -16.68
CA ARG A 73 -25.44 -2.77 -17.83
C ARG A 73 -26.96 -2.89 -17.89
N THR A 74 -27.63 -3.05 -16.75
CA THR A 74 -29.10 -3.07 -16.70
C THR A 74 -29.75 -1.74 -17.06
N THR A 75 -29.04 -0.62 -16.88
CA THR A 75 -29.47 0.72 -17.32
C THR A 75 -29.06 1.06 -18.75
N GLY A 76 -28.43 0.12 -19.48
CA GLY A 76 -27.98 0.33 -20.85
C GLY A 76 -26.64 1.05 -20.99
N ILE A 77 -25.88 1.24 -19.90
CA ILE A 77 -24.56 1.87 -19.91
C ILE A 77 -23.49 0.79 -19.97
N HIS A 78 -22.56 0.89 -20.94
CA HIS A 78 -21.45 -0.05 -21.04
C HIS A 78 -20.38 0.28 -19.97
N PRO A 79 -19.89 -0.70 -19.16
CA PRO A 79 -18.90 -0.45 -18.12
C PRO A 79 -17.59 0.18 -18.63
N ASP A 80 -17.22 -0.10 -19.88
CA ASP A 80 -15.98 0.43 -20.48
C ASP A 80 -16.04 1.92 -20.81
N GLU A 81 -17.25 2.46 -20.98
CA GLU A 81 -17.50 3.89 -21.24
C GLU A 81 -17.69 4.68 -19.93
N HIS A 82 -17.72 3.99 -18.79
CA HIS A 82 -17.98 4.56 -17.48
C HIS A 82 -16.69 4.58 -16.64
N PRO A 83 -16.49 5.57 -15.73
CA PRO A 83 -15.31 5.63 -14.84
C PRO A 83 -15.03 4.37 -14.01
N ILE A 84 -16.03 3.50 -13.85
CA ILE A 84 -15.91 2.19 -13.18
C ILE A 84 -14.85 1.30 -13.84
N LYS A 85 -14.56 1.48 -15.14
CA LYS A 85 -13.49 0.76 -15.82
C LYS A 85 -12.16 0.89 -15.10
N THR A 86 -11.80 2.12 -14.70
CA THR A 86 -10.54 2.39 -13.97
C THR A 86 -10.51 1.70 -12.60
N GLU A 87 -11.67 1.56 -11.96
CA GLU A 87 -11.82 0.82 -10.70
C GLU A 87 -11.68 -0.68 -10.90
N LEU A 88 -12.22 -1.24 -11.98
CA LEU A 88 -12.04 -2.65 -12.34
C LEU A 88 -10.57 -2.96 -12.69
N GLU A 89 -9.90 -2.08 -13.43
CA GLU A 89 -8.46 -2.18 -13.70
C GLU A 89 -7.65 -2.11 -12.41
N ARG A 90 -8.00 -1.19 -11.50
CA ARG A 90 -7.36 -1.09 -10.18
C ARG A 90 -7.54 -2.39 -9.38
N LEU A 91 -8.74 -2.98 -9.38
CA LEU A 91 -8.99 -4.25 -8.72
C LEU A 91 -8.20 -5.41 -9.34
N SER A 92 -8.03 -5.44 -10.66
CA SER A 92 -7.18 -6.44 -11.32
C SER A 92 -5.74 -6.37 -10.80
N LEU A 93 -5.17 -5.16 -10.71
CA LEU A 93 -3.81 -4.96 -10.17
C LEU A 93 -3.69 -5.42 -8.71
N TYR A 94 -4.72 -5.21 -7.90
CA TYR A 94 -4.73 -5.69 -6.51
C TYR A 94 -4.91 -7.20 -6.41
N GLN A 95 -5.65 -7.81 -7.33
CA GLN A 95 -5.76 -9.26 -7.43
C GLN A 95 -4.39 -9.88 -7.68
N ASP A 96 -3.63 -9.37 -8.65
CA ASP A 96 -2.29 -9.86 -8.98
C ASP A 96 -1.34 -9.77 -7.80
N LYS A 97 -1.38 -8.64 -7.06
CA LYS A 97 -0.61 -8.46 -5.82
C LYS A 97 -1.00 -9.47 -4.74
N LEU A 98 -2.30 -9.68 -4.55
CA LEU A 98 -2.81 -10.61 -3.54
C LEU A 98 -2.39 -12.05 -3.87
N GLU A 99 -2.50 -12.45 -5.14
CA GLU A 99 -2.04 -13.76 -5.63
C GLU A 99 -0.54 -13.95 -5.43
N GLN A 100 0.28 -12.92 -5.67
CA GLN A 100 1.70 -12.94 -5.37
C GLN A 100 1.98 -13.23 -3.89
N PHE A 101 1.28 -12.56 -2.97
CA PHE A 101 1.44 -12.81 -1.53
C PHE A 101 0.96 -14.19 -1.11
N ILE A 102 -0.14 -14.68 -1.70
CA ILE A 102 -0.62 -16.05 -1.47
C ILE A 102 0.45 -17.06 -1.91
N ASN A 103 1.07 -16.86 -3.07
CA ASN A 103 2.11 -17.76 -3.57
C ASN A 103 3.36 -17.75 -2.67
N ILE A 104 3.80 -16.56 -2.24
CA ILE A 104 4.90 -16.41 -1.28
C ILE A 104 4.58 -17.11 0.06
N SER A 105 3.31 -17.09 0.50
CA SER A 105 2.89 -17.75 1.74
C SER A 105 2.85 -19.28 1.66
N LYS A 106 2.64 -19.83 0.45
CA LYS A 106 2.56 -21.28 0.19
C LYS A 106 3.93 -21.90 -0.03
N GLU A 107 4.87 -21.17 -0.62
CA GLU A 107 6.22 -21.66 -0.83
C GLU A 107 7.03 -21.64 0.46
N PRO A 108 7.83 -22.69 0.77
CA PRO A 108 8.80 -22.64 1.87
C PRO A 108 9.70 -21.43 1.64
N SER A 109 9.65 -20.45 2.54
CA SER A 109 10.26 -19.10 2.41
C SER A 109 11.58 -19.10 1.62
N GLN A 110 11.51 -18.94 0.30
CA GLN A 110 12.68 -19.00 -0.60
C GLN A 110 13.61 -17.81 -0.39
N ARG A 111 13.09 -16.71 0.18
CA ARG A 111 13.90 -15.54 0.58
C ARG A 111 14.39 -15.75 2.01
N SER A 112 15.34 -16.64 2.14
CA SER A 112 16.08 -16.73 3.38
C SER A 112 16.94 -15.48 3.50
N THR A 113 16.79 -14.72 4.59
CA THR A 113 17.80 -13.74 5.02
C THR A 113 19.07 -14.44 5.52
N THR A 114 19.18 -15.77 5.33
CA THR A 114 20.42 -16.48 5.63
C THR A 114 21.49 -16.03 4.65
N LEU A 115 22.54 -15.46 5.23
CA LEU A 115 23.75 -15.13 4.50
C LEU A 115 24.32 -16.41 3.91
N ASN A 116 24.59 -16.39 2.61
CA ASN A 116 25.43 -17.41 2.00
C ASN A 116 26.87 -17.16 2.44
N TYR A 117 27.28 -17.82 3.53
CA TYR A 117 28.60 -17.65 4.13
C TYR A 117 29.72 -17.94 3.13
N GLN A 118 29.54 -18.92 2.23
CA GLN A 118 30.53 -19.24 1.19
C GLN A 118 30.70 -18.13 0.16
N ALA A 119 29.60 -17.50 -0.26
CA ALA A 119 29.67 -16.36 -1.18
C ALA A 119 30.27 -15.14 -0.47
N ALA A 120 29.81 -14.84 0.75
CA ALA A 120 30.31 -13.73 1.55
C ALA A 120 31.82 -13.83 1.82
N THR A 121 32.33 -15.02 2.15
CA THR A 121 33.76 -15.21 2.39
C THR A 121 34.58 -14.99 1.12
N ARG A 122 34.10 -15.42 -0.05
CA ARG A 122 34.76 -15.13 -1.36
C ARG A 122 34.80 -13.64 -1.66
N PHE A 123 33.70 -12.92 -1.42
CA PHE A 123 33.66 -11.47 -1.61
C PHE A 123 34.65 -10.75 -0.69
N ILE A 124 34.73 -11.15 0.58
CA ILE A 124 35.65 -10.55 1.56
C ILE A 124 37.11 -10.86 1.22
N GLU A 125 37.42 -12.11 0.88
CA GLU A 125 38.78 -12.52 0.51
C GLU A 125 39.29 -11.79 -0.74
N HIS A 126 38.43 -11.57 -1.73
CA HIS A 126 38.81 -10.86 -2.95
C HIS A 126 38.92 -9.34 -2.74
N SER A 127 38.12 -8.77 -1.83
CA SER A 127 38.12 -7.33 -1.57
C SER A 127 39.29 -6.88 -0.69
N LEU A 128 39.89 -7.79 0.08
CA LEU A 128 40.97 -7.52 1.03
C LEU A 128 42.24 -8.32 0.66
N PRO A 129 43.14 -7.79 -0.17
CA PRO A 129 44.32 -8.52 -0.63
C PRO A 129 45.30 -8.88 0.52
N ASP A 130 45.35 -8.07 1.58
CA ASP A 130 46.32 -8.17 2.69
C ASP A 130 45.81 -8.97 3.90
N LEU A 131 44.95 -9.96 3.68
CA LEU A 131 44.53 -10.88 4.74
C LEU A 131 45.70 -11.76 5.19
N THR A 132 45.95 -11.80 6.51
CA THR A 132 46.95 -12.71 7.10
C THR A 132 46.57 -14.17 6.85
N PRO A 133 47.53 -15.12 6.83
CA PRO A 133 47.23 -16.53 6.59
C PRO A 133 46.24 -17.11 7.63
N GLU A 134 46.28 -16.61 8.86
CA GLU A 134 45.34 -16.96 9.92
C GLU A 134 43.92 -16.46 9.63
N GLN A 135 43.78 -15.23 9.13
CA GLN A 135 42.49 -14.67 8.73
C GLN A 135 41.89 -15.43 7.53
N ARG A 136 42.70 -15.78 6.53
CA ARG A 136 42.24 -16.59 5.38
C ARG A 136 41.78 -17.99 5.82
N LYS A 137 42.45 -18.60 6.80
CA LYS A 137 42.03 -19.87 7.38
C LYS A 137 40.70 -19.75 8.12
N SER A 138 40.56 -18.71 8.96
CA SER A 138 39.30 -18.40 9.64
C SER A 138 38.13 -18.18 8.67
N MET A 139 38.34 -17.48 7.56
CA MET A 139 37.32 -17.28 6.51
C MET A 139 36.89 -18.58 5.84
N ARG A 140 37.81 -19.53 5.62
CA ARG A 140 37.47 -20.88 5.12
C ARG A 140 36.65 -21.68 6.13
N ASP A 141 37.00 -21.61 7.41
CA ASP A 141 36.26 -22.32 8.46
C ASP A 141 34.83 -21.76 8.62
N ILE A 142 34.66 -20.43 8.50
CA ILE A 142 33.35 -19.76 8.45
C ILE A 142 32.55 -20.20 7.21
N SER A 143 33.19 -20.33 6.05
CA SER A 143 32.55 -20.79 4.81
C SER A 143 32.01 -22.23 4.91
N ARG A 144 32.65 -23.08 5.72
CA ARG A 144 32.24 -24.47 5.98
C ARG A 144 31.20 -24.61 7.09
N GLY A 145 30.90 -23.52 7.81
CA GLY A 145 30.02 -23.55 8.98
C GLY A 145 30.68 -24.10 10.24
N GLU A 146 32.00 -24.34 10.21
CA GLU A 146 32.81 -24.89 11.31
C GLU A 146 33.46 -23.78 12.16
N GLY A 147 33.31 -22.53 11.75
CA GLY A 147 33.79 -21.37 12.50
C GLY A 147 33.19 -21.33 13.91
N SER A 148 34.04 -21.05 14.91
CA SER A 148 33.57 -20.75 16.26
C SER A 148 32.45 -19.72 16.17
N LYS A 149 31.21 -20.10 16.49
CA LYS A 149 30.11 -19.15 16.66
C LYS A 149 30.64 -18.15 17.67
N ILE A 150 30.97 -16.95 17.20
CA ILE A 150 31.28 -15.84 18.09
C ILE A 150 30.00 -15.70 18.90
N LYS A 151 30.02 -16.23 20.13
CA LYS A 151 29.03 -15.89 21.14
C LYS A 151 29.20 -14.40 21.27
N TYR A 152 28.34 -13.65 20.60
CA TYR A 152 28.15 -12.24 20.88
C TYR A 152 27.68 -12.21 22.32
N VAL A 153 28.64 -12.20 23.25
CA VAL A 153 28.40 -11.76 24.61
C VAL A 153 27.75 -10.40 24.43
N GLU A 154 26.51 -10.29 24.91
CA GLU A 154 25.68 -9.10 24.96
C GLU A 154 26.46 -7.92 25.57
N ARG A 155 27.30 -7.26 24.78
CA ARG A 155 28.03 -6.07 25.20
C ARG A 155 27.58 -4.81 24.46
N SER A 156 26.38 -4.84 23.87
CA SER A 156 25.86 -3.72 23.07
C SER A 156 24.36 -3.49 23.16
N THR A 157 23.68 -3.86 24.25
CA THR A 157 22.34 -3.32 24.56
C THR A 157 22.36 -1.86 25.02
N HIS A 158 23.54 -1.24 25.18
CA HIS A 158 23.66 0.18 25.59
C HIS A 158 24.54 1.07 24.70
N LYS A 159 24.79 0.72 23.43
CA LYS A 159 25.38 1.66 22.48
C LYS A 159 24.35 2.11 21.44
N LYS A 160 23.29 2.75 21.94
CA LYS A 160 22.58 3.74 21.13
C LYS A 160 23.56 4.85 20.78
N ARG A 161 23.46 5.35 19.54
CA ARG A 161 24.19 6.49 18.99
C ARG A 161 24.57 7.50 20.07
N LYS A 162 25.82 7.97 20.07
CA LYS A 162 26.22 9.19 20.77
C LYS A 162 25.40 10.35 20.19
N TYR A 163 24.22 10.58 20.74
CA TYR A 163 23.61 11.89 20.78
C TYR A 163 24.06 12.46 22.12
N ASP A 164 24.97 13.43 22.05
CA ASP A 164 25.47 14.12 23.23
C ASP A 164 24.26 14.75 23.93
N THR A 165 24.01 14.35 25.17
CA THR A 165 22.96 14.93 26.01
C THR A 165 23.60 15.94 26.94
N SER A 166 24.09 17.04 26.40
CA SER A 166 24.25 18.28 27.15
C SER A 166 23.29 19.31 26.57
N GLU A 167 22.51 19.92 27.46
CA GLU A 167 21.48 20.95 27.19
C GLU A 167 20.31 20.53 26.28
N LYS A 168 19.44 19.67 26.81
CA LYS A 168 18.12 19.45 26.19
C LYS A 168 17.21 20.64 26.46
N GLN A 169 17.18 21.62 25.54
CA GLN A 169 15.92 22.30 25.27
C GLN A 169 14.89 21.23 24.90
N SER A 170 13.71 21.27 25.52
CA SER A 170 12.60 20.39 25.18
C SER A 170 12.37 20.43 23.67
N VAL A 171 12.16 19.28 23.02
CA VAL A 171 11.87 19.20 21.57
C VAL A 171 10.71 20.14 21.20
N LYS A 172 9.76 20.32 22.12
CA LYS A 172 8.65 21.27 21.99
C LYS A 172 9.12 22.74 21.95
N ALA A 173 10.10 23.10 22.78
CA ALA A 173 10.66 24.45 22.82
C ALA A 173 11.47 24.75 21.55
N ALA A 174 12.30 23.80 21.09
CA ALA A 174 13.04 23.94 19.84
C ALA A 174 12.11 24.07 18.62
N ALA A 175 11.03 23.29 18.58
CA ALA A 175 10.02 23.39 17.53
C ALA A 175 9.27 24.73 17.57
N GLN A 176 8.93 25.22 18.76
CA GLN A 176 8.26 26.50 18.93
C GLN A 176 9.15 27.67 18.52
N GLU A 177 10.43 27.65 18.89
CA GLU A 177 11.41 28.66 18.50
C GLU A 177 11.62 28.69 16.98
N PHE A 178 11.70 27.52 16.34
CA PHE A 178 11.78 27.42 14.88
C PHE A 178 10.55 28.02 14.19
N LEU A 179 9.34 27.72 14.67
CA LEU A 179 8.10 28.26 14.12
C LEU A 179 7.99 29.78 14.32
N GLU A 180 8.40 30.29 15.48
CA GLU A 180 8.39 31.72 15.77
C GLU A 180 9.44 32.47 14.92
N LYS A 181 10.61 31.88 14.71
CA LYS A 181 11.63 32.41 13.80
C LYS A 181 11.13 32.46 12.36
N ALA A 182 10.52 31.38 11.87
CA ALA A 182 9.93 31.35 10.53
C ALA A 182 8.79 32.38 10.37
N ALA A 183 7.97 32.58 11.40
CA ALA A 183 6.93 33.60 11.38
C ALA A 183 7.52 35.02 11.33
N ARG A 184 8.61 35.29 12.06
CA ARG A 184 9.33 36.58 11.94
C ARG A 184 9.97 36.77 10.58
N GLU A 185 10.49 35.72 9.95
CA GLU A 185 11.05 35.82 8.59
C GLU A 185 9.97 36.04 7.51
N LEU A 186 8.75 35.54 7.73
CA LEU A 186 7.62 35.73 6.81
C LEU A 186 6.87 37.06 7.01
N PHE A 187 6.76 37.55 8.25
CA PHE A 187 5.93 38.71 8.61
C PHE A 187 6.72 39.91 9.18
N GLY A 188 8.02 39.75 9.42
CA GLY A 188 8.91 40.79 9.96
C GLY A 188 9.39 41.74 8.87
N GLY A 189 9.09 43.03 9.06
CA GLY A 189 9.31 44.09 8.09
C GLY A 189 10.77 44.27 7.64
N ASN A 190 10.91 44.38 6.32
CA ASN A 190 11.91 45.12 5.55
C ASN A 190 13.12 45.71 6.31
N THR A 191 14.19 44.94 6.51
CA THR A 191 15.60 45.40 6.39
C THR A 191 16.58 44.20 6.49
N ASP A 192 16.51 43.21 5.60
CA ASP A 192 17.70 42.51 5.06
C ASP A 192 17.29 41.33 4.15
N GLY A 193 17.33 41.58 2.84
CA GLY A 193 18.12 40.78 1.91
C GLY A 193 17.82 39.31 1.61
N PHE A 194 16.82 38.62 2.16
CA PHE A 194 16.50 37.24 1.73
C PHE A 194 15.12 37.11 1.08
N LYS A 195 15.11 36.99 -0.25
CA LYS A 195 13.93 36.65 -1.04
C LYS A 195 13.73 35.13 -1.04
N GLY A 196 12.76 34.65 -0.27
CA GLY A 196 12.19 33.31 -0.44
C GLY A 196 11.38 33.20 -1.75
N PRO A 197 11.09 31.99 -2.24
CA PRO A 197 10.57 31.76 -3.60
C PRO A 197 9.16 32.28 -3.88
N LEU A 198 8.45 32.80 -2.87
CA LEU A 198 7.03 33.13 -2.94
C LEU A 198 6.76 34.58 -2.53
N ILE A 199 7.31 35.54 -3.28
CA ILE A 199 6.77 36.90 -3.31
C ILE A 199 6.52 37.27 -4.77
N LYS A 200 5.25 37.21 -5.18
CA LYS A 200 4.71 37.99 -6.29
C LYS A 200 3.74 39.00 -5.66
N VAL A 201 4.16 40.26 -5.64
CA VAL A 201 3.33 41.46 -5.56
C VAL A 201 3.83 42.25 -6.79
N ASP A 202 2.98 42.73 -7.69
CA ASP A 202 2.13 43.87 -7.42
C ASP A 202 0.79 43.85 -8.17
N SER A 203 -0.25 44.19 -7.42
CA SER A 203 -1.45 44.88 -7.87
C SER A 203 -1.11 46.31 -8.25
N ALA A 204 -1.39 46.72 -9.49
CA ALA A 204 -1.51 48.12 -9.86
C ALA A 204 -2.97 48.39 -10.22
N SER A 205 -3.74 48.87 -9.23
CA SER A 205 -4.96 49.63 -9.46
C SER A 205 -4.57 51.10 -9.46
N ASP A 206 -4.67 51.76 -10.61
CA ASP A 206 -4.63 53.21 -10.72
C ASP A 206 -5.99 53.65 -11.27
N ASP A 207 -6.85 54.12 -10.36
CA ASP A 207 -8.03 54.90 -10.69
C ASP A 207 -7.56 56.33 -10.98
N ASN A 208 -7.98 56.91 -12.11
CA ASN A 208 -8.30 58.33 -12.13
C ASN A 208 -9.41 58.66 -13.16
N PRO A 209 -10.24 59.69 -12.90
CA PRO A 209 -11.52 59.94 -13.57
C PRO A 209 -11.52 61.17 -14.50
N VAL A 210 -12.67 61.40 -15.18
CA VAL A 210 -13.13 62.63 -15.90
C VAL A 210 -12.51 62.80 -17.31
N ASP A 211 -13.21 62.98 -18.44
CA ASP A 211 -14.58 63.40 -18.83
C ASP A 211 -15.26 62.37 -19.77
#